data_AF-A0A974NMZ8-F1
#
_entry.id   AF-A0A974NMZ8-F1
#
_cell.length_a   1.000
_cell.length_b   1.000
_cell.length_c   1.000
_cell.angle_alpha   90.00
_cell.angle_beta   90.00
_cell.angle_gamma   90.00
#
_symmetry.space_group_name_H-M   'P 1'
#
loop_
_entity.id
_entity.type
_entity.pdbx_description
1 polymer ?
#
loop_
_entity_poly.entity_id
_entity_poly.type
_entity_poly.pdbx_seq_one_letter_code
_entity_poly.pdbx_strand_id
1 'polypeptide(L)'
;MKKIISLTAAIFLITTGIGTSVPIQADAASGIYKNCTTFNKQYQKGVAKSANTKNKVISRKTNKVSYKALSKGTKISSQIYKKAMKNNNDLDRDKDGIACER
;
A
#
# COMPACT_ATOMS: atom_id res chain seq x y z
N MET A 1 8.74 -62.91 43.69
CA MET A 1 9.48 -62.10 44.68
C MET A 1 10.70 -61.47 44.01
N LYS A 2 10.99 -60.21 44.34
CA LYS A 2 12.08 -59.31 43.85
C LYS A 2 11.82 -58.68 42.47
N LYS A 3 11.96 -57.37 42.23
CA LYS A 3 12.27 -56.17 43.04
C LYS A 3 11.76 -54.93 42.27
N ILE A 4 11.51 -53.88 43.04
CA ILE A 4 11.00 -52.53 42.73
C ILE A 4 12.10 -51.67 42.07
N ILE A 5 11.72 -50.53 41.46
CA ILE A 5 12.38 -49.18 41.41
C ILE A 5 12.34 -48.65 39.94
N SER A 6 11.41 -47.77 39.53
CA SER A 6 11.19 -46.32 39.82
C SER A 6 11.88 -45.36 38.82
N LEU A 7 11.16 -44.26 38.52
CA LEU A 7 11.62 -42.92 38.08
C LEU A 7 11.98 -42.75 36.59
N THR A 8 11.18 -42.07 35.76
CA THR A 8 11.22 -40.61 35.41
C THR A 8 10.53 -40.49 34.02
N ALA A 9 9.93 -39.41 33.52
CA ALA A 9 9.90 -38.00 33.86
C ALA A 9 8.52 -37.41 33.46
N ALA A 10 8.07 -36.46 34.27
CA ALA A 10 6.90 -35.63 34.02
C ALA A 10 7.28 -34.38 33.19
N ILE A 11 6.22 -33.68 32.74
CA ILE A 11 6.15 -32.28 32.33
C ILE A 11 6.30 -32.05 30.81
N PHE A 12 5.16 -32.09 30.11
CA PHE A 12 5.01 -31.39 28.83
C PHE A 12 4.56 -29.96 29.15
N LEU A 13 5.47 -28.99 29.05
CA LEU A 13 5.16 -27.57 29.11
C LEU A 13 4.29 -27.22 27.89
N ILE A 14 3.01 -26.93 28.13
CA ILE A 14 2.16 -26.27 27.14
C ILE A 14 2.46 -24.78 27.25
N THR A 15 3.43 -24.32 26.45
CA THR A 15 3.71 -22.88 26.29
C THR A 15 2.50 -22.21 25.67
N THR A 16 1.85 -21.35 26.46
CA THR A 16 0.86 -20.39 26.02
C THR A 16 1.51 -19.45 25.00
N GLY A 17 1.19 -19.66 23.72
CA GLY A 17 1.51 -18.73 22.65
C GLY A 17 0.74 -17.44 22.87
N ILE A 18 1.38 -16.45 23.50
CA ILE A 18 0.91 -15.07 23.52
C ILE A 18 1.00 -14.58 22.08
N GLY A 19 -0.10 -14.67 21.35
CA GLY A 19 -0.26 -14.02 20.07
C GLY A 19 -0.11 -12.53 20.28
N THR A 20 1.06 -11.98 19.95
CA THR A 20 1.24 -10.53 19.84
C THR A 20 0.33 -10.05 18.73
N SER A 21 -0.84 -9.55 19.09
CA SER A 21 -1.70 -8.78 18.20
C SER A 21 -0.93 -7.52 17.82
N VAL A 22 -0.25 -7.59 16.67
CA VAL A 22 0.32 -6.41 16.04
C VAL A 22 -0.83 -5.43 15.84
N PRO A 23 -0.79 -4.21 16.40
CA PRO A 23 -1.81 -3.22 16.07
C PRO A 23 -1.66 -2.96 14.58
N ILE A 24 -2.59 -3.49 13.79
CA ILE A 24 -2.83 -2.98 12.45
C ILE A 24 -3.25 -1.55 12.70
N GLN A 25 -2.36 -0.58 12.45
CA GLN A 25 -2.73 0.82 12.40
C GLN A 25 -3.89 0.90 11.40
N ALA A 26 -5.11 0.96 11.93
CA ALA A 26 -6.30 1.30 11.18
C ALA A 26 -6.03 2.72 10.69
N ASP A 27 -5.60 2.78 9.44
CA ASP A 27 -5.05 3.97 8.83
C ASP A 27 -6.05 5.11 8.98
N ALA A 28 -5.65 6.17 9.68
CA ALA A 28 -6.40 7.42 9.79
C ALA A 28 -6.62 8.13 8.42
N ALA A 29 -6.31 7.47 7.31
CA ALA A 29 -6.44 7.97 5.95
C ALA A 29 -7.79 7.66 5.29
N SER A 30 -8.84 7.31 6.04
CA SER A 30 -10.16 7.07 5.42
C SER A 30 -10.64 8.27 4.58
N GLY A 31 -10.16 9.49 4.88
CA GLY A 31 -10.44 10.69 4.09
C GLY A 31 -9.45 11.02 2.95
N ILE A 32 -8.18 10.61 3.04
CA ILE A 32 -7.14 11.04 2.08
C ILE A 32 -7.39 10.40 0.71
N TYR A 33 -7.90 9.17 0.68
CA TYR A 33 -8.16 8.44 -0.57
C TYR A 33 -9.54 8.71 -1.17
N LYS A 34 -10.34 9.63 -0.61
CA LYS A 34 -11.71 9.89 -1.07
C LYS A 34 -11.75 10.50 -2.47
N ASN A 35 -10.90 11.49 -2.76
CA ASN A 35 -10.82 12.17 -4.04
C ASN A 35 -9.47 12.88 -4.20
N CYS A 36 -9.17 13.36 -5.40
CA CYS A 36 -7.90 14.04 -5.66
C CYS A 36 -7.72 15.34 -4.87
N THR A 37 -8.80 16.02 -4.47
CA THR A 37 -8.69 17.24 -3.64
C THR A 37 -8.13 16.93 -2.26
N THR A 38 -8.60 15.87 -1.59
CA THR A 38 -8.05 15.46 -0.29
C THR A 38 -6.68 14.81 -0.44
N PHE A 39 -6.49 14.00 -1.48
CA PHE A 39 -5.23 13.34 -1.78
C PHE A 39 -4.10 14.35 -2.04
N ASN A 40 -4.35 15.37 -2.86
CA ASN A 40 -3.33 16.36 -3.24
C ASN A 40 -2.97 17.32 -2.09
N LYS A 41 -3.77 17.42 -1.02
CA LYS A 41 -3.34 18.15 0.19
C LYS A 41 -2.10 17.50 0.81
N GLN A 42 -2.02 16.17 0.78
CA GLN A 42 -0.88 15.40 1.28
C GLN A 42 0.19 15.19 0.20
N TYR A 43 -0.24 14.95 -1.04
CA TYR A 43 0.63 14.64 -2.18
C TYR A 43 0.38 15.64 -3.31
N GLN A 44 0.96 16.84 -3.17
CA GLN A 44 0.70 18.00 -4.03
C GLN A 44 0.86 17.75 -5.54
N LYS A 45 1.76 16.84 -5.92
CA LYS A 45 2.05 16.45 -7.31
C LYS A 45 1.67 15.01 -7.63
N GLY A 46 0.79 14.43 -6.82
CA GLY A 46 0.37 13.04 -6.94
C GLY A 46 1.42 12.04 -6.47
N VAL A 47 1.11 10.75 -6.65
CA VAL A 47 1.97 9.63 -6.29
C VAL A 47 2.13 8.68 -7.46
N ALA A 48 3.36 8.50 -7.94
CA ALA A 48 3.69 7.52 -8.96
C ALA A 48 4.05 6.16 -8.34
N LYS A 49 3.64 5.08 -9.01
CA LYS A 49 3.98 3.70 -8.62
C LYS A 49 5.49 3.43 -8.65
N SER A 50 6.23 4.05 -9.58
CA SER A 50 7.67 3.88 -9.75
C SER A 50 8.33 5.12 -10.38
N ALA A 51 9.66 5.22 -10.28
CA ALA A 51 10.43 6.28 -10.95
C ALA A 51 10.38 6.18 -12.48
N ASN A 52 10.11 4.97 -13.00
CA ASN A 52 10.02 4.68 -14.43
C ASN A 52 8.61 4.89 -15.00
N THR A 53 7.64 5.20 -14.14
CA THR A 53 6.28 5.52 -14.57
C THR A 53 6.30 6.78 -15.43
N LYS A 54 5.56 6.77 -16.54
CA LYS A 54 5.44 7.91 -17.45
C LYS A 54 3.98 8.34 -17.49
N ASN A 55 3.76 9.66 -17.45
CA ASN A 55 2.43 10.24 -17.56
C ASN A 55 1.89 10.02 -18.97
N LYS A 56 0.73 9.38 -19.10
CA LYS A 56 0.08 9.11 -20.38
C LYS A 56 -0.76 10.31 -20.80
N VAL A 57 -0.35 10.96 -21.88
CA VAL A 57 -1.06 12.12 -22.43
C VAL A 57 -1.74 11.75 -23.74
N ILE A 58 -3.08 11.86 -23.76
CA ILE A 58 -3.90 11.65 -24.96
C ILE A 58 -4.26 13.00 -25.57
N SER A 59 -3.82 13.25 -26.80
CA SER A 59 -4.19 14.45 -27.55
C SER A 59 -5.67 14.41 -27.92
N ARG A 60 -6.46 15.39 -27.46
CA ARG A 60 -7.90 15.49 -27.83
C ARG A 60 -8.13 15.78 -29.32
N LYS A 61 -7.15 16.36 -30.00
CA LYS A 61 -7.27 16.72 -31.42
C LYS A 61 -7.00 15.53 -32.34
N THR A 62 -6.03 14.68 -31.98
CA THR A 62 -5.52 13.62 -32.85
C THR A 62 -5.73 12.22 -32.30
N ASN A 63 -6.25 12.09 -31.07
CA ASN A 63 -6.36 10.84 -30.30
C ASN A 63 -5.04 10.08 -30.17
N LYS A 64 -3.89 10.75 -30.38
CA LYS A 64 -2.57 10.14 -30.24
C LYS A 64 -2.16 10.10 -28.77
N VAL A 65 -1.64 8.94 -28.36
CA VAL A 65 -1.02 8.73 -27.06
C VAL A 65 0.43 9.19 -27.12
N SER A 66 0.86 9.92 -26.10
CA SER A 66 2.24 10.32 -25.88
C SER A 66 2.58 10.13 -24.40
N TYR A 67 3.87 10.10 -24.07
CA TYR A 67 4.32 9.90 -22.70
C TYR A 67 5.18 11.08 -22.26
N LYS A 68 4.88 11.63 -21.09
CA LYS A 68 5.67 12.69 -20.45
C LYS A 68 6.38 12.15 -19.22
N ALA A 69 7.50 12.79 -18.88
CA ALA A 69 8.17 12.55 -17.61
C ALA A 69 7.25 12.93 -16.43
N LEU A 70 7.52 12.36 -15.26
CA LEU A 70 6.82 12.72 -14.02
C LEU A 70 7.01 14.21 -13.70
N SER A 71 5.97 14.83 -13.17
CA SER A 71 6.04 16.22 -12.69
C SER A 71 7.10 16.35 -11.60
N LYS A 72 7.83 17.47 -11.60
CA LYS A 72 8.80 17.76 -10.53
C LYS A 72 8.06 17.81 -9.19
N GLY A 73 8.49 16.98 -8.24
CA GLY A 73 7.89 16.86 -6.91
C GLY A 73 6.84 15.75 -6.77
N THR A 74 6.57 14.97 -7.81
CA THR A 74 5.74 13.76 -7.70
C THR A 74 6.37 12.78 -6.71
N LYS A 75 5.58 12.29 -5.76
CA LYS A 75 6.06 11.31 -4.78
C LYS A 75 6.16 9.94 -5.47
N ILE A 76 7.29 9.26 -5.30
CA ILE A 76 7.47 7.90 -5.79
C ILE A 76 7.25 6.94 -4.63
N SER A 77 6.16 6.15 -4.67
CA SER A 77 5.91 5.11 -3.68
C SER A 77 4.88 4.10 -4.19
N SER A 78 5.34 2.88 -4.46
CA SER A 78 4.47 1.77 -4.85
C SER A 78 3.45 1.43 -3.75
N GLN A 79 3.84 1.55 -2.48
CA GLN A 79 2.97 1.24 -1.34
C GLN A 79 1.80 2.24 -1.23
N ILE A 80 2.08 3.54 -1.28
CA ILE A 80 1.05 4.59 -1.22
C ILE A 80 0.14 4.49 -2.45
N TYR A 81 0.71 4.29 -3.65
CA TYR A 81 -0.07 4.09 -4.87
C TYR A 81 -1.01 2.89 -4.76
N LYS A 82 -0.50 1.70 -4.37
CA LYS A 82 -1.34 0.49 -4.21
C LYS A 82 -2.46 0.70 -3.21
N LYS A 83 -2.17 1.42 -2.12
CA LYS A 83 -3.17 1.77 -1.11
C LYS A 83 -4.22 2.73 -1.65
N ALA A 84 -3.82 3.75 -2.41
CA ALA A 84 -4.74 4.63 -3.11
C ALA A 84 -5.68 3.83 -4.03
N MET A 85 -5.14 2.97 -4.89
CA MET A 85 -5.92 2.15 -5.83
C MET A 85 -6.89 1.17 -5.13
N LYS A 86 -6.49 0.64 -3.97
CA LYS A 86 -7.36 -0.26 -3.18
C LYS A 86 -8.55 0.49 -2.56
N ASN A 87 -8.38 1.75 -2.18
CA ASN A 87 -9.42 2.54 -1.55
C ASN A 87 -10.32 3.24 -2.58
N ASN A 88 -9.72 3.84 -3.60
CA ASN A 88 -10.43 4.48 -4.70
C ASN A 88 -9.56 4.43 -5.97
N ASN A 89 -9.99 3.62 -6.92
CA ASN A 89 -9.35 3.48 -8.23
C ASN A 89 -9.56 4.71 -9.13
N ASP A 90 -10.56 5.55 -8.86
CA ASP A 90 -10.77 6.81 -9.59
C ASP A 90 -9.67 7.86 -9.32
N LEU A 91 -8.79 7.61 -8.33
CA LEU A 91 -7.61 8.43 -8.11
C LEU A 91 -6.60 8.32 -9.26
N ASP A 92 -6.60 7.24 -10.05
CA ASP A 92 -5.80 7.05 -11.27
C ASP A 92 -6.76 6.62 -12.38
N ARG A 93 -7.54 7.59 -12.86
CA ARG A 93 -8.68 7.34 -13.75
C ARG A 93 -8.24 6.80 -15.12
N ASP A 94 -7.09 7.24 -15.61
CA ASP A 94 -6.53 6.86 -16.91
C ASP A 94 -5.55 5.67 -16.83
N LYS A 95 -5.29 5.18 -15.63
CA LYS A 95 -4.57 3.93 -15.31
C LYS A 95 -3.14 3.95 -15.82
N ASP A 96 -2.49 5.10 -15.71
CA ASP A 96 -1.11 5.28 -16.18
C ASP A 96 -0.07 4.97 -15.09
N GLY A 97 -0.53 4.66 -13.87
CA GLY A 97 0.34 4.33 -12.74
C GLY A 97 0.68 5.53 -11.87
N ILE A 98 -0.04 6.64 -12.03
CA ILE A 98 0.10 7.86 -11.24
C ILE A 98 -1.26 8.20 -10.61
N ALA A 99 -1.29 8.36 -9.29
CA ALA A 99 -2.49 8.75 -8.58
C ALA A 99 -2.57 10.27 -8.48
N CYS A 100 -3.67 10.83 -8.97
CA CYS A 100 -4.04 12.24 -8.93
C CYS A 100 -2.91 13.16 -9.39
N GLU A 101 -2.34 12.88 -10.57
CA GLU A 101 -1.30 13.73 -11.14
C GLU A 101 -1.78 15.16 -11.38
N ARG A 102 -0.82 16.09 -11.33
CA ARG A 102 -1.01 17.52 -11.59
C ARG A 102 0.14 18.07 -12.42
#